data_AF-A0A8S3H3M3-F1
#
_entry.id   AF-A0A8S3H3M3-F1
#
_cell.length_a   1.000
_cell.length_b   1.000
_cell.length_c   1.000
_cell.angle_alpha   90.00
_cell.angle_beta   90.00
_cell.angle_gamma   90.00
#
_symmetry.space_group_name_H-M   'P 1'
#
loop_
_entity.id
_entity.type
_entity.pdbx_description
1 polymer ?
#
loop_
_entity_poly.entity_id
_entity_poly.type
_entity_poly.pdbx_seq_one_letter_code
_entity_poly.pdbx_strand_id
1 'polypeptide(L)' 'MKYVVLFLLFGVTLSNLSSEWDKFKRDYNKHYASTAEENERQQIFFENVNRIRSYQQTHSGATFAVEINHLTDRRIE' A
#
# COMPACT_ATOMS: atom_id res chain seq x y z
N MET A 1 -3.72 28.64 9.80
CA MET A 1 -2.57 27.73 9.52
C MET A 1 -2.85 26.24 9.81
N LYS A 2 -4.10 25.81 10.07
CA LYS A 2 -4.43 24.40 10.36
C LYS A 2 -4.45 23.49 9.13
N TYR A 3 -4.69 24.05 7.94
CA TYR A 3 -4.81 23.29 6.67
C TYR A 3 -3.49 23.09 5.92
N VAL A 4 -2.48 23.93 6.18
CA VAL A 4 -1.16 23.83 5.51
C VAL A 4 -0.44 22.56 5.96
N VAL A 5 -0.56 22.18 7.24
CA VAL A 5 0.03 20.94 7.78
C VAL A 5 -0.69 19.69 7.25
N LEU A 6 -2.01 19.74 7.05
CA LEU A 6 -2.80 18.61 6.55
C LEU A 6 -2.46 18.26 5.09
N PHE A 7 -2.25 19.27 4.23
CA PHE A 7 -1.81 19.06 2.84
C PHE A 7 -0.38 18.49 2.74
N LEU A 8 0.54 18.93 3.60
CA LEU A 8 1.91 18.42 3.64
C LEU A 8 1.96 16.95 4.08
N LEU A 9 1.17 16.56 5.08
CA LEU A 9 1.09 15.17 5.53
C LEU A 9 0.47 14.26 4.45
N PHE A 10 -0.57 14.72 3.75
CA PHE A 10 -1.21 13.93 2.68
C PHE A 10 -0.32 13.77 1.45
N GLY A 11 0.46 14.81 1.08
CA GLY A 11 1.42 14.73 -0.02
C GLY A 11 2.57 13.75 0.28
N VAL A 12 3.04 13.71 1.52
CA VAL A 12 4.11 12.80 1.97
C VAL A 12 3.62 11.36 2.09
N THR A 13 2.38 11.11 2.50
CA THR A 13 1.85 9.73 2.57
C THR A 13 1.65 9.13 1.18
N LEU A 14 1.18 9.90 0.20
CA LEU A 14 1.00 9.44 -1.18
C LEU A 14 2.35 9.14 -1.86
N SER A 15 3.38 9.97 -1.62
CA SER A 15 4.71 9.75 -2.19
C SER A 15 5.37 8.49 -1.63
N ASN A 16 5.21 8.22 -0.32
CA ASN A 16 5.70 6.99 0.29
C ASN A 16 4.99 5.74 -0.24
N LEU A 17 3.66 5.77 -0.37
CA LEU A 17 2.90 4.66 -0.96
C LEU A 17 3.27 4.40 -2.43
N SER A 18 3.52 5.45 -3.21
CA SER A 18 4.01 5.29 -4.59
C SER A 18 5.38 4.62 -4.63
N SER A 19 6.30 5.00 -3.74
CA SER A 19 7.63 4.38 -3.65
C SER A 19 7.53 2.89 -3.26
N GLU A 20 6.64 2.56 -2.33
CA GLU A 20 6.36 1.17 -1.94
C GLU A 20 5.74 0.36 -3.06
N TRP A 21 4.86 0.96 -3.88
CA TRP A 21 4.31 0.31 -5.07
C TRP A 21 5.42 -0.06 -6.07
N ASP A 22 6.32 0.88 -6.36
CA ASP A 22 7.42 0.62 -7.28
C ASP A 22 8.38 -0.44 -6.74
N LYS A 23 8.64 -0.43 -5.42
CA LYS A 23 9.42 -1.47 -4.76
C LYS A 23 8.72 -2.83 -4.84
N PHE A 24 7.43 -2.89 -4.52
CA PHE A 24 6.62 -4.10 -4.60
C PHE A 24 6.66 -4.72 -6.01
N LYS A 25 6.48 -3.90 -7.05
CA LYS A 25 6.56 -4.39 -8.43
C LYS A 25 7.94 -4.97 -8.75
N ARG A 26 9.03 -4.34 -8.30
CA ARG A 26 10.40 -4.84 -8.50
C ARG A 26 10.65 -6.13 -7.74
N ASP A 27 10.33 -6.17 -6.45
CA ASP A 27 10.60 -7.31 -5.57
C ASP A 27 9.86 -8.58 -6.02
N TYR A 28 8.65 -8.42 -6.57
CA TYR A 28 7.81 -9.53 -7.00
C TYR A 28 7.64 -9.65 -8.52
N ASN A 29 8.50 -8.98 -9.29
CA ASN A 29 8.53 -8.97 -10.75
C ASN A 29 7.13 -8.83 -11.39
N LYS A 30 6.36 -7.84 -10.93
CA LYS A 30 5.00 -7.59 -11.38
C LYS A 30 5.01 -6.86 -12.71
N HIS A 31 4.29 -7.44 -13.67
CA HIS A 31 4.02 -6.86 -14.99
C HIS A 31 2.52 -6.98 -15.23
N TYR A 32 1.88 -5.88 -15.60
CA TYR A 32 0.45 -5.81 -15.87
C TYR A 32 0.22 -5.56 -17.35
N ALA A 33 -0.81 -6.18 -17.93
CA ALA A 33 -1.00 -6.19 -19.38
C ALA A 33 -1.49 -4.84 -19.93
N SER A 34 -2.02 -3.97 -19.07
CA SER A 34 -2.54 -2.66 -19.45
C SER A 34 -2.41 -1.66 -18.31
N THR A 35 -2.45 -0.37 -18.66
CA THR A 35 -2.54 0.72 -17.68
C THR A 35 -3.79 0.60 -16.81
N ALA A 36 -4.90 0.09 -17.37
CA ALA A 36 -6.13 -0.12 -16.61
C ALA A 36 -5.95 -1.18 -15.51
N GLU A 37 -5.32 -2.31 -15.85
CA GLU A 37 -4.96 -3.33 -14.87
C GLU A 37 -3.97 -2.79 -13.84
N GLU A 38 -2.93 -2.06 -14.27
CA GLU A 38 -1.95 -1.50 -13.35
C GLU A 38 -2.60 -0.54 -12.33
N ASN A 39 -3.51 0.32 -12.79
CA ASN A 39 -4.25 1.23 -11.91
C ASN A 39 -5.13 0.46 -10.91
N GLU A 40 -5.83 -0.58 -11.37
CA GLU A 40 -6.63 -1.42 -10.48
C GLU A 40 -5.77 -2.12 -9.43
N ARG A 41 -4.65 -2.72 -9.85
CA ARG A 41 -3.72 -3.45 -8.97
C ARG A 41 -3.04 -2.53 -7.98
N GLN A 42 -2.68 -1.32 -8.40
CA GLN A 42 -2.14 -0.27 -7.53
C GLN A 42 -3.15 0.14 -6.46
N GLN A 43 -4.42 0.34 -6.84
CA GLN A 43 -5.46 0.69 -5.88
C GLN A 43 -5.65 -0.42 -4.84
N ILE A 44 -5.73 -1.68 -5.27
CA ILE A 44 -5.84 -2.84 -4.38
C ILE A 44 -4.62 -2.92 -3.45
N PHE A 45 -3.41 -2.69 -3.98
CA PHE A 45 -2.20 -2.66 -3.19
C PHE A 45 -2.25 -1.58 -2.10
N PHE A 46 -2.66 -0.35 -2.41
CA PHE A 46 -2.80 0.71 -1.41
C PHE A 46 -3.83 0.37 -0.33
N GLU A 47 -4.97 -0.19 -0.71
CA GLU A 47 -5.99 -0.64 0.23
C GLU A 47 -5.45 -1.72 1.18
N ASN A 48 -4.72 -2.71 0.66
CA ASN A 48 -4.15 -3.79 1.44
C ASN A 48 -3.00 -3.33 2.33
N VAL A 49 -2.10 -2.45 1.86
CA VAL A 49 -1.05 -1.85 2.69
C VAL A 49 -1.66 -1.07 3.86
N ASN A 50 -2.72 -0.31 3.62
CA ASN A 50 -3.43 0.39 4.69
C ASN A 50 -4.02 -0.59 5.70
N ARG A 51 -4.64 -1.70 5.26
CA ARG A 51 -5.14 -2.75 6.15
C ARG A 51 -4.03 -3.39 6.99
N ILE A 52 -2.89 -3.70 6.37
CA ILE A 52 -1.72 -4.26 7.07
C ILE A 52 -1.25 -3.32 8.18
N ARG A 53 -1.07 -2.04 7.86
CA ARG A 53 -0.64 -1.03 8.83
C ARG A 53 -1.66 -0.83 9.95
N SER A 54 -2.95 -0.76 9.62
CA SER A 54 -4.02 -0.66 10.62
C SER A 54 -4.06 -1.89 11.53
N TYR A 55 -3.86 -3.09 10.99
CA TYR A 55 -3.76 -4.31 11.78
C TYR A 55 -2.59 -4.25 12.76
N GLN A 56 -1.39 -3.92 12.27
CA GLN A 56 -0.18 -3.80 13.09
C GLN A 56 -0.34 -2.75 14.20
N GLN A 57 -0.96 -1.60 13.90
CA GLN A 57 -1.22 -0.55 14.88
C GLN A 57 -2.20 -0.98 15.97
N THR A 58 -3.23 -1.74 15.61
CA THR A 58 -4.28 -2.18 16.54
C THR A 58 -3.91 -3.46 17.31
N HIS A 59 -2.93 -4.23 16.81
CA HIS A 59 -2.52 -5.50 17.37
C HIS A 59 -1.02 -5.51 17.72
N SER A 60 -0.58 -4.52 18.51
CA SER A 60 0.82 -4.37 18.94
C SER A 60 1.38 -5.52 19.79
N GLY A 61 0.56 -6.51 20.15
CA GLY A 61 0.95 -7.76 20.81
C GLY A 61 0.54 -9.02 20.05
N ALA A 62 0.28 -8.93 18.73
CA ALA A 62 -0.05 -10.10 17.93
C ALA A 62 1.09 -11.13 17.95
N THR A 63 0.72 -12.41 17.97
CA THR A 63 1.68 -13.53 17.88
C THR A 63 2.19 -13.76 16.46
N PHE A 64 1.61 -13.07 15.46
CA PHE A 64 2.04 -13.08 14.08
C PHE A 64 1.95 -11.67 13.48
N ALA A 65 2.87 -11.37 12.56
CA ALA A 65 2.85 -10.15 11.78
C ALA A 65 2.21 -10.40 10.41
N VAL A 66 1.53 -9.39 9.89
CA VAL A 66 1.11 -9.33 8.49
C VAL A 66 2.03 -8.34 7.78
N GLU A 67 2.53 -8.70 6.60
CA GLU A 67 3.50 -7.91 5.84
C GLU A 67 3.15 -7.88 4.35
N ILE A 68 3.76 -6.94 3.63
CA ILE A 68 3.64 -6.84 2.17
C ILE A 68 4.29 -8.06 1.52
N ASN A 69 3.53 -8.78 0.70
CA ASN A 69 3.97 -9.98 -0.01
C ASN A 69 3.46 -10.00 -1.45
N HIS A 70 3.83 -11.00 -2.25
CA HIS A 70 3.44 -11.10 -3.67
C HIS A 70 1.92 -11.13 -3.95
N LEU A 71 1.07 -11.26 -2.93
CA LEU A 71 -0.40 -11.24 -3.02
C LEU A 71 -1.01 -9.88 -2.61
N THR A 72 -0.20 -8.90 -2.21
CA THR A 72 -0.71 -7.61 -1.72
C THR A 72 -1.49 -6.82 -2.79
N ASP A 73 -1.33 -7.13 -4.08
CA ASP A 73 -2.13 -6.55 -5.19
C ASP A 73 -3.40 -7.35 -5.55
N ARG A 74 -3.82 -8.30 -4.70
CA ARG A 74 -5.00 -9.15 -4.91
C ARG A 74 -6.13 -8.82 -3.94
N ARG A 75 -7.36 -9.00 -4.41
CA ARG A 75 -8.55 -8.99 -3.55
C ARG A 75 -8.59 -10.29 -2.74
N ILE A 76 -9.12 -10.19 -1.53
CA ILE A 76 -9.58 -11.37 -0.78
C ILE A 76 -10.96 -11.68 -1.37
N GLU A 77 -11.08 -12.78 -2.09
CA GLU A 77 -12.36 -13.32 -2.55
C GLU A 77 -13.04 -14.15 -1.47
#